data_AF-A0A4S4LIU9-F1
#
_entry.id   AF-A0A4S4LIU9-F1
#
_cell.length_a   1.000
_cell.length_b   1.000
_cell.length_c   1.000
_cell.angle_alpha   90.00
_cell.angle_beta   90.00
_cell.angle_gamma   90.00
#
_symmetry.space_group_name_H-M   'P 1'
#
loop_
_entity.id
_entity.type
_entity.pdbx_description
1 polymer ?
#
loop_
_entity_poly.entity_id
_entity_poly.type
_entity_poly.pdbx_seq_one_letter_code
_entity_poly.pdbx_strand_id
1 'polypeptide(L)'
;MRARLAELDTELNYLKFRIAEWKEFASADHEEYYGFRDYLLRKLSEHMITEMEILSAVLGGCLQFLRTSDVPAYCQSLIYAFMETASEGEINREMHIEEWTRYSRAKSQDDDDTPSMIHLFDRMRDEIALLEEKSSRFRRMLEEFLVLVAQVEDMNSKHMHLCRRPWDYAARGCAGTPLRSWVTASTISASRSSLPPILSDEDSDLSV
;
A
#
# COMPACT_ATOMS: atom_id res chain seq x y z
N MET A 1 -12.62 -2.22 -5.54
CA MET A 1 -11.78 -1.29 -4.76
C MET A 1 -12.47 0.03 -4.46
N ARG A 2 -12.79 0.89 -5.44
CA ARG A 2 -13.45 2.20 -5.16
C ARG A 2 -14.77 2.09 -4.38
N ALA A 3 -15.66 1.19 -4.79
CA ALA A 3 -16.92 0.95 -4.07
C ALA A 3 -16.67 0.51 -2.61
N ARG A 4 -15.68 -0.36 -2.40
CA ARG A 4 -15.32 -0.85 -1.07
C ARG A 4 -14.79 0.25 -0.16
N LEU A 5 -13.98 1.18 -0.68
CA LEU A 5 -13.50 2.33 0.08
C LEU A 5 -14.65 3.29 0.46
N ALA A 6 -15.64 3.47 -0.41
CA ALA A 6 -16.81 4.28 -0.10
C ALA A 6 -17.74 3.64 0.96
N GLU A 7 -17.87 2.31 0.95
CA GLU A 7 -18.57 1.56 2.01
C GLU A 7 -17.89 1.76 3.37
N LEU A 8 -16.56 1.68 3.41
CA LEU A 8 -15.76 1.91 4.60
C LEU A 8 -15.98 3.32 5.17
N ASP A 9 -15.91 4.36 4.32
CA ASP A 9 -16.18 5.74 4.75
C ASP A 9 -17.63 5.91 5.28
N THR A 10 -18.60 5.20 4.71
CA THR A 10 -20.00 5.21 5.18
C THR A 10 -20.12 4.54 6.56
N GLU A 11 -19.41 3.43 6.76
CA GLU A 11 -19.37 2.72 8.04
C GLU A 11 -18.75 3.59 9.14
N LEU A 12 -17.63 4.28 8.86
CA LEU A 12 -17.02 5.21 9.83
C LEU A 12 -17.97 6.34 10.24
N ASN A 13 -18.70 6.93 9.29
CA ASN A 13 -19.71 7.95 9.59
C ASN A 13 -20.85 7.41 10.47
N TYR A 14 -21.29 6.19 10.20
CA TYR A 14 -22.28 5.51 11.04
C TYR A 14 -21.75 5.31 12.47
N LEU A 15 -20.52 4.82 12.64
CA LEU A 15 -19.92 4.62 13.96
C LEU A 15 -19.79 5.94 14.74
N LYS A 16 -19.35 7.02 14.09
CA LYS A 16 -19.31 8.36 14.70
C LYS A 16 -20.67 8.81 15.22
N PHE A 17 -21.71 8.66 14.40
CA PHE A 17 -23.08 8.99 14.79
C PHE A 17 -23.52 8.18 16.01
N ARG A 18 -23.30 6.86 16.00
CA ARG A 18 -23.65 5.97 17.12
C ARG A 18 -22.91 6.32 18.41
N ILE A 19 -21.62 6.66 18.33
CA ILE A 19 -20.85 7.09 19.50
C ILE A 19 -21.40 8.42 20.06
N ALA A 20 -21.74 9.38 19.20
CA ALA A 20 -22.32 10.65 19.64
C ALA A 20 -23.66 10.45 20.35
N GLU A 21 -24.54 9.63 19.77
CA GLU A 21 -25.84 9.28 20.37
C GLU A 21 -25.67 8.61 21.74
N TRP A 22 -24.77 7.63 21.84
CA TRP A 22 -24.51 6.94 23.11
C TRP A 22 -23.97 7.86 24.20
N LYS A 23 -23.08 8.81 23.86
CA LYS A 23 -22.59 9.81 24.82
C LYS A 23 -23.69 10.74 25.34
N GLU A 24 -24.75 10.97 24.56
CA GLU A 24 -25.83 11.89 24.93
C GLU A 24 -26.91 11.19 25.77
N PHE A 25 -27.22 9.92 25.46
CA PHE A 25 -28.42 9.25 25.98
C PHE A 25 -28.17 8.01 26.84
N ALA A 26 -26.93 7.54 27.00
CA ALA A 26 -26.64 6.28 27.69
C ALA A 26 -25.59 6.41 28.80
N SER A 27 -25.52 5.39 29.65
CA SER A 27 -24.50 5.21 30.69
C SER A 27 -23.87 3.83 30.61
N ALA A 28 -22.78 3.61 31.35
CA ALA A 28 -22.12 2.30 31.41
C ALA A 28 -22.99 1.20 32.04
N ASP A 29 -24.02 1.58 32.80
CA ASP A 29 -24.96 0.65 33.44
C ASP A 29 -26.06 0.16 32.48
N HIS A 30 -26.13 0.70 31.26
CA HIS A 30 -27.08 0.21 30.27
C HIS A 30 -26.74 -1.24 29.87
N GLU A 31 -27.75 -2.11 29.83
CA GLU A 31 -27.58 -3.54 29.49
C GLU A 31 -26.88 -3.74 28.12
N GLU A 32 -27.12 -2.83 27.18
CA GLU A 32 -26.55 -2.89 25.83
C GLU A 32 -25.10 -2.37 25.74
N TYR A 33 -24.57 -1.74 26.79
CA TYR A 33 -23.30 -1.01 26.74
C TYR A 33 -22.14 -1.91 26.31
N TYR A 34 -21.96 -3.05 26.98
CA TYR A 34 -20.87 -3.98 26.68
C TYR A 34 -20.99 -4.55 25.26
N GLY A 35 -22.21 -4.85 24.81
CA GLY A 35 -22.45 -5.28 23.43
C GLY A 35 -22.09 -4.20 22.41
N PHE A 36 -22.41 -2.94 22.69
CA PHE A 36 -22.03 -1.82 21.83
C PHE A 36 -20.53 -1.54 21.83
N ARG A 37 -19.87 -1.60 23.00
CA ARG A 37 -18.42 -1.47 23.16
C ARG A 37 -17.69 -2.50 22.30
N ASP A 38 -18.04 -3.76 22.44
CA ASP A 38 -17.39 -4.85 21.72
C ASP A 38 -17.65 -4.76 20.21
N TYR A 39 -18.86 -4.32 19.83
CA TYR A 39 -19.18 -4.00 18.45
C TYR A 39 -18.25 -2.91 17.88
N LEU A 40 -18.05 -1.78 18.59
CA LEU A 40 -17.17 -0.71 18.14
C LEU A 40 -15.72 -1.17 18.00
N LEU A 41 -15.18 -1.83 19.02
CA LEU A 41 -13.81 -2.35 19.02
C LEU A 41 -13.57 -3.26 17.81
N ARG A 42 -14.49 -4.21 17.59
CA ARG A 42 -14.43 -5.14 16.46
C ARG A 42 -14.52 -4.41 15.13
N LYS A 43 -15.45 -3.45 15.00
CA LYS A 43 -15.66 -2.74 13.73
C LYS A 43 -14.47 -1.90 13.30
N LEU A 44 -13.80 -1.23 14.24
CA LEU A 44 -12.57 -0.50 13.92
C LEU A 44 -11.43 -1.45 13.51
N SER A 45 -11.30 -2.60 14.19
CA SER A 45 -10.34 -3.64 13.78
C SER A 45 -10.61 -4.15 12.36
N GLU A 46 -11.86 -4.48 12.04
CA GLU A 46 -12.28 -4.93 10.70
C GLU A 46 -11.93 -3.89 9.63
N HIS A 47 -12.15 -2.60 9.94
CA HIS A 47 -11.82 -1.51 9.04
C HIS A 47 -10.31 -1.42 8.75
N MET A 48 -9.48 -1.47 9.80
CA MET A 48 -8.02 -1.43 9.65
C MET A 48 -7.49 -2.60 8.82
N ILE A 49 -7.97 -3.82 9.12
CA ILE A 49 -7.58 -5.04 8.39
C ILE A 49 -8.00 -4.92 6.92
N THR A 50 -9.23 -4.49 6.65
CA THR A 50 -9.71 -4.32 5.27
C THR A 50 -8.86 -3.29 4.51
N GLU A 51 -8.50 -2.17 5.13
CA GLU A 51 -7.63 -1.16 4.49
C GLU A 51 -6.25 -1.75 4.15
N MET A 52 -5.67 -2.52 5.07
CA MET A 52 -4.40 -3.20 4.87
C MET A 52 -4.48 -4.23 3.72
N GLU A 53 -5.51 -5.07 3.69
CA GLU A 53 -5.72 -6.05 2.61
C GLU A 53 -5.83 -5.39 1.24
N ILE A 54 -6.51 -4.24 1.15
CA ILE A 54 -6.60 -3.47 -0.11
C ILE A 54 -5.21 -2.93 -0.50
N LEU A 55 -4.44 -2.40 0.45
CA LEU A 55 -3.09 -1.91 0.20
C LEU A 55 -2.16 -3.03 -0.29
N SER A 56 -2.12 -4.17 0.39
CA SER A 56 -1.31 -5.32 0.00
C SER A 56 -1.71 -5.86 -1.38
N ALA A 57 -3.01 -5.90 -1.69
CA ALA A 57 -3.50 -6.29 -3.01
C ALA A 57 -3.04 -5.32 -4.11
N VAL A 58 -3.00 -4.02 -3.84
CA VAL A 58 -2.51 -3.00 -4.77
C VAL A 58 -1.00 -3.15 -5.00
N LEU A 59 -0.22 -3.32 -3.93
CA LEU A 59 1.23 -3.57 -4.01
C LEU A 59 1.55 -4.84 -4.81
N GLY A 60 0.81 -5.93 -4.55
CA GLY A 60 0.91 -7.17 -5.31
C GLY A 60 0.55 -6.98 -6.79
N GLY A 61 -0.47 -6.18 -7.09
CA GLY A 61 -0.85 -5.80 -8.45
C GLY A 61 0.24 -5.02 -9.18
N CYS A 62 0.89 -4.05 -8.52
CA CYS A 62 2.02 -3.29 -9.08
C CYS A 62 3.20 -4.21 -9.44
N LEU A 63 3.58 -5.10 -8.53
CA LEU A 63 4.64 -6.09 -8.76
C LEU A 63 4.33 -6.98 -9.96
N GLN A 64 3.09 -7.46 -10.05
CA GLN A 64 2.67 -8.30 -11.15
C GLN A 64 2.70 -7.54 -12.48
N PHE A 65 2.17 -6.31 -12.50
CA PHE A 65 2.17 -5.46 -13.69
C PHE A 65 3.58 -5.20 -14.22
N LEU A 66 4.53 -4.89 -13.34
CA LEU A 66 5.95 -4.69 -13.70
C LEU A 66 6.62 -5.96 -14.26
N ARG A 67 6.16 -7.15 -13.89
CA ARG A 67 6.73 -8.43 -14.36
C ARG A 67 6.18 -8.87 -15.71
N THR A 68 4.93 -8.54 -16.01
CA THR A 68 4.23 -9.09 -17.18
C THR A 68 4.08 -8.13 -18.34
N SER A 69 4.25 -6.83 -18.09
CA SER A 69 4.04 -5.79 -19.10
C SER A 69 5.38 -5.24 -19.59
N ASP A 70 5.44 -4.90 -20.88
CA ASP A 70 6.54 -4.09 -21.43
C ASP A 70 6.29 -2.64 -20.98
N VAL A 71 6.74 -2.34 -19.75
CA VAL A 71 6.52 -1.05 -19.10
C VAL A 71 7.70 -0.12 -19.45
N PRO A 72 7.46 1.07 -20.03
CA PRO A 72 8.52 2.04 -20.28
C PRO A 72 9.32 2.37 -19.01
N ALA A 73 10.64 2.53 -19.13
CA ALA A 73 11.54 2.76 -17.99
C ALA A 73 11.11 3.92 -17.09
N TYR A 74 10.58 5.01 -17.68
CA TYR A 74 10.03 6.14 -16.92
C TYR A 74 8.86 5.72 -16.02
N CYS A 75 7.92 4.93 -16.54
CA CYS A 75 6.76 4.46 -15.80
C CYS A 75 7.15 3.42 -14.75
N GLN A 76 8.12 2.57 -15.05
CA GLN A 76 8.66 1.62 -14.08
C GLN A 76 9.23 2.34 -12.85
N SER A 77 10.02 3.41 -13.03
CA SER A 77 10.55 4.21 -11.92
C SER A 77 9.45 4.81 -11.05
N LEU A 78 8.37 5.29 -11.66
CA LEU A 78 7.23 5.86 -10.92
C LEU A 78 6.45 4.79 -10.15
N ILE A 79 6.27 3.59 -10.71
CA ILE A 79 5.63 2.47 -10.01
C ILE A 79 6.49 2.02 -8.82
N TYR A 80 7.81 1.97 -8.96
CA TYR A 80 8.71 1.68 -7.83
C TYR A 80 8.62 2.74 -6.73
N ALA A 81 8.63 4.03 -7.08
CA ALA A 81 8.47 5.10 -6.09
C ALA A 81 7.12 5.04 -5.36
N PHE A 82 6.04 4.71 -6.09
CA PHE A 82 4.73 4.45 -5.49
C PHE A 82 4.79 3.28 -4.50
N MET A 83 5.38 2.14 -4.92
CA MET A 83 5.47 0.96 -4.08
C MET A 83 6.29 1.19 -2.81
N GLU A 84 7.40 1.92 -2.90
CA GLU A 84 8.23 2.29 -1.76
C GLU A 84 7.41 3.11 -0.74
N THR A 85 6.74 4.17 -1.20
CA THR A 85 5.86 5.01 -0.36
C THR A 85 4.72 4.21 0.26
N ALA A 86 4.11 3.31 -0.51
CA ALA A 86 3.01 2.47 -0.06
C ALA A 86 3.46 1.40 0.95
N SER A 87 4.66 0.82 0.79
CA SER A 87 5.22 -0.19 1.70
C SER A 87 5.56 0.38 3.09
N GLU A 88 6.06 1.61 3.17
CA GLU A 88 6.23 2.29 4.45
C GLU A 88 4.87 2.47 5.16
N GLY A 89 3.84 2.79 4.37
CA GLY A 89 2.46 2.84 4.85
C GLY A 89 1.89 1.50 5.29
N GLU A 90 2.36 0.38 4.75
CA GLU A 90 1.93 -0.97 5.12
C GLU A 90 2.47 -1.37 6.50
N ILE A 91 3.78 -1.20 6.73
CA ILE A 91 4.42 -1.49 8.03
C ILE A 91 3.76 -0.67 9.16
N ASN A 92 3.51 0.62 8.91
CA ASN A 92 2.84 1.48 9.89
C ASN A 92 1.40 1.04 10.18
N ARG A 93 0.69 0.45 9.20
CA ARG A 93 -0.66 -0.10 9.39
C ARG A 93 -0.63 -1.41 10.15
N GLU A 94 0.33 -2.29 9.87
CA GLU A 94 0.51 -3.54 10.63
C GLU A 94 0.76 -3.28 12.11
N MET A 95 1.71 -2.40 12.43
CA MET A 95 1.99 -2.01 13.82
C MET A 95 0.74 -1.42 14.51
N HIS A 96 -0.02 -0.60 13.79
CA HIS A 96 -1.25 0.01 14.29
C HIS A 96 -2.35 -1.02 14.56
N ILE A 97 -2.51 -2.02 13.69
CA ILE A 97 -3.44 -3.14 13.90
C ILE A 97 -3.06 -3.95 15.13
N GLU A 98 -1.77 -4.22 15.33
CA GLU A 98 -1.30 -4.94 16.51
C GLU A 98 -1.54 -4.16 17.80
N GLU A 99 -1.26 -2.85 17.79
CA GLU A 99 -1.55 -1.97 18.93
C GLU A 99 -3.04 -1.95 19.24
N TRP A 100 -3.87 -1.77 18.21
CA TRP A 100 -5.32 -1.75 18.36
C TRP A 100 -5.87 -3.10 18.85
N THR A 101 -5.30 -4.21 18.39
CA THR A 101 -5.67 -5.56 18.85
C THR A 101 -5.34 -5.75 20.33
N ARG A 102 -4.16 -5.29 20.77
CA ARG A 102 -3.76 -5.32 22.19
C ARG A 102 -4.70 -4.46 23.04
N TYR A 103 -4.99 -3.24 22.59
CA TYR A 103 -5.93 -2.34 23.25
C TYR A 103 -7.33 -2.93 23.35
N SER A 104 -7.86 -3.49 22.25
CA SER A 104 -9.19 -4.08 22.21
C SER A 104 -9.33 -5.27 23.14
N ARG A 105 -8.30 -6.13 23.21
CA ARG A 105 -8.30 -7.26 24.13
C ARG A 105 -8.31 -6.79 25.59
N ALA A 106 -7.48 -5.82 25.94
CA ALA A 106 -7.46 -5.26 27.28
C ALA A 106 -8.84 -4.67 27.64
N LYS A 107 -9.42 -3.87 26.74
CA LYS A 107 -10.72 -3.22 26.99
C LYS A 107 -11.92 -4.15 27.02
N SER A 108 -11.89 -5.26 26.28
CA SER A 108 -12.97 -6.26 26.38
C SER A 108 -13.08 -6.94 27.74
N GLN A 109 -12.02 -6.87 28.57
CA GLN A 109 -11.92 -7.52 29.87
C GLN A 109 -12.13 -6.57 31.05
N ASP A 110 -12.16 -5.26 30.80
CA ASP A 110 -12.36 -4.25 31.83
C ASP A 110 -13.86 -4.11 32.16
N ASP A 111 -14.17 -3.99 33.44
CA ASP A 111 -15.43 -3.38 33.88
C ASP A 111 -15.27 -1.87 33.73
N ASP A 112 -16.15 -1.23 32.95
CA ASP A 112 -16.08 0.21 32.73
C ASP A 112 -17.14 0.91 33.61
N ASP A 113 -16.71 1.92 34.35
CA ASP A 113 -17.61 2.92 34.90
C ASP A 113 -17.96 3.98 33.83
N THR A 114 -18.90 4.87 34.14
CA THR A 114 -19.32 5.91 33.18
C THR A 114 -18.16 6.80 32.70
N PRO A 115 -17.22 7.24 33.55
CA PRO A 115 -16.00 7.91 33.11
C PRO A 115 -15.14 7.08 32.13
N SER A 116 -14.93 5.80 32.42
CA SER A 116 -14.15 4.90 31.56
C SER A 116 -14.82 4.68 30.20
N MET A 117 -16.16 4.56 30.18
CA MET A 117 -16.95 4.54 28.95
C MET A 117 -16.73 5.81 28.11
N ILE A 118 -16.81 6.99 28.73
CA ILE A 118 -16.63 8.27 28.01
C ILE A 118 -15.23 8.34 27.40
N HIS A 119 -14.19 7.97 28.16
CA HIS A 119 -12.81 7.94 27.68
C HIS A 119 -12.63 6.93 26.53
N LEU A 120 -13.24 5.75 26.63
CA LEU A 120 -13.25 4.77 25.54
C LEU A 120 -13.88 5.39 24.28
N PHE A 121 -15.06 6.00 24.39
CA PHE A 121 -15.72 6.63 23.24
C PHE A 121 -14.93 7.79 22.64
N ASP A 122 -14.22 8.58 23.44
CA ASP A 122 -13.33 9.62 22.91
C ASP A 122 -12.16 9.01 22.13
N ARG A 123 -11.53 7.97 22.67
CA ARG A 123 -10.49 7.23 21.94
C ARG A 123 -11.00 6.61 20.63
N MET A 124 -12.23 6.06 20.62
CA MET A 124 -12.84 5.55 19.39
C MET A 124 -13.04 6.64 18.34
N ARG A 125 -13.43 7.85 18.75
CA ARG A 125 -13.61 8.97 17.83
C ARG A 125 -12.29 9.43 17.24
N ASP A 126 -11.26 9.52 18.06
CA ASP A 126 -9.91 9.86 17.61
C ASP A 126 -9.40 8.81 16.61
N GLU A 127 -9.64 7.53 16.90
CA GLU A 127 -9.29 6.45 15.98
C GLU A 127 -10.05 6.55 14.65
N ILE A 128 -11.36 6.83 14.67
CA ILE A 128 -12.11 7.02 13.43
C ILE A 128 -11.55 8.20 12.63
N ALA A 129 -11.21 9.32 13.28
CA ALA A 129 -10.62 10.47 12.60
C ALA A 129 -9.27 10.11 11.94
N LEU A 130 -8.44 9.33 12.63
CA LEU A 130 -7.18 8.81 12.09
C LEU A 130 -7.42 7.90 10.87
N LEU A 131 -8.41 7.01 10.93
CA LEU A 131 -8.76 6.11 9.83
C LEU A 131 -9.29 6.87 8.62
N GLU A 132 -10.10 7.91 8.81
CA GLU A 132 -10.56 8.77 7.71
C GLU A 132 -9.40 9.51 7.03
N GLU A 133 -8.46 10.04 7.80
CA GLU A 133 -7.27 10.69 7.26
C GLU A 133 -6.43 9.70 6.44
N LYS A 134 -6.17 8.51 6.99
CA LYS A 134 -5.44 7.42 6.30
C LYS A 134 -6.15 6.96 5.03
N SER A 135 -7.47 6.74 5.09
CA SER A 135 -8.32 6.39 3.94
C SER A 135 -8.27 7.46 2.85
N SER A 136 -8.37 8.74 3.22
CA SER A 136 -8.29 9.87 2.30
C SER A 136 -6.92 9.95 1.61
N ARG A 137 -5.82 9.79 2.37
CA ARG A 137 -4.47 9.73 1.82
C ARG A 137 -4.31 8.54 0.88
N PHE A 138 -4.82 7.37 1.25
CA PHE A 138 -4.76 6.18 0.42
C PHE A 138 -5.53 6.33 -0.88
N ARG A 139 -6.74 6.91 -0.85
CA ARG A 139 -7.51 7.23 -2.06
C ARG A 139 -6.75 8.13 -3.02
N ARG A 140 -6.11 9.18 -2.51
CA ARG A 140 -5.31 10.10 -3.34
C ARG A 140 -4.17 9.35 -4.04
N MET A 141 -3.42 8.53 -3.29
CA MET A 141 -2.34 7.72 -3.87
C MET A 141 -2.86 6.74 -4.94
N LEU A 142 -4.02 6.12 -4.71
CA LEU A 142 -4.65 5.23 -5.70
C LEU A 142 -5.11 5.97 -6.96
N GLU A 143 -5.65 7.17 -6.82
CA GLU A 143 -6.07 8.00 -7.96
C GLU A 143 -4.87 8.40 -8.82
N GLU A 144 -3.78 8.85 -8.19
CA GLU A 144 -2.51 9.16 -8.85
C GLU A 144 -1.94 7.95 -9.59
N PHE A 145 -1.96 6.77 -8.95
CA PHE A 145 -1.51 5.53 -9.56
C PHE A 145 -2.39 5.11 -10.76
N LEU A 146 -3.71 5.21 -10.65
CA LEU A 146 -4.61 4.85 -11.76
C LEU A 146 -4.45 5.77 -12.96
N VAL A 147 -4.18 7.06 -12.76
CA VAL A 147 -3.83 7.99 -13.85
C VAL A 147 -2.55 7.54 -14.54
N LEU A 148 -1.56 7.12 -13.77
CA LEU A 148 -0.29 6.62 -14.29
C LEU A 148 -0.45 5.34 -15.13
N VAL A 149 -1.22 4.37 -14.62
CA VAL A 149 -1.51 3.13 -15.36
C VAL A 149 -2.22 3.43 -16.68
N ALA A 150 -3.21 4.32 -16.67
CA ALA A 150 -3.91 4.72 -17.88
C ALA A 150 -2.98 5.39 -18.91
N GLN A 151 -1.99 6.19 -18.46
CA GLN A 151 -0.97 6.76 -19.35
C GLN A 151 -0.07 5.68 -19.97
N VAL A 152 0.31 4.65 -19.21
CA VAL A 152 1.09 3.51 -19.72
C VAL A 152 0.30 2.74 -20.78
N GLU A 153 -0.96 2.44 -20.50
CA GLU A 153 -1.85 1.73 -21.43
C GLU A 153 -2.04 2.52 -22.73
N ASP A 154 -2.25 3.85 -22.64
CA ASP A 154 -2.35 4.73 -23.79
C ASP A 154 -1.05 4.76 -24.62
N MET A 155 0.12 4.87 -23.98
CA MET A 155 1.41 4.80 -24.67
C MET A 155 1.62 3.45 -25.37
N ASN A 156 1.29 2.34 -24.71
CA ASN A 156 1.42 1.01 -25.28
C ASN A 156 0.45 0.81 -26.46
N SER A 157 -0.78 1.35 -26.37
CA SER A 157 -1.73 1.31 -27.48
C SER A 157 -1.24 2.11 -28.69
N LYS A 158 -0.65 3.30 -28.47
CA LYS A 158 -0.09 4.15 -29.52
C LYS A 158 1.17 3.54 -30.16
N HIS A 159 2.04 2.90 -29.37
CA HIS A 159 3.20 2.17 -29.89
C HIS A 159 2.79 0.92 -30.71
N MET A 160 1.73 0.22 -30.30
CA MET A 160 1.17 -0.92 -31.04
C MET A 160 0.63 -0.52 -32.43
N HIS A 161 0.13 0.70 -32.61
CA HIS A 161 -0.31 1.19 -33.92
C HIS A 161 0.83 1.53 -34.88
N LEU A 162 2.05 1.81 -34.36
CA LEU A 162 3.23 2.08 -35.19
C LEU A 162 4.00 0.83 -35.59
N CYS A 163 3.88 -0.27 -34.83
CA CYS A 163 4.52 -1.55 -35.16
C CYS A 163 3.66 -2.51 -36.00
N ARG A 164 2.44 -2.11 -36.39
CA ARG A 164 1.50 -2.96 -37.14
C ARG A 164 1.22 -2.42 -38.54
N ARG A 165 2.26 -2.30 -39.38
CA ARG A 165 2.20 -2.35 -40.86
C ARG A 165 3.61 -2.54 -41.47
N PRO A 166 3.72 -3.13 -42.66
CA PRO A 166 4.20 -4.50 -42.84
C PRO A 166 5.51 -4.58 -43.63
N TRP A 167 6.26 -5.64 -43.37
CA TRP A 167 7.51 -5.99 -44.07
C TRP A 167 7.30 -6.48 -45.53
N ASP A 168 6.22 -6.08 -46.21
CA ASP A 168 5.81 -6.64 -47.51
C ASP A 168 6.28 -5.87 -48.75
N TYR A 169 7.26 -4.96 -48.64
CA TYR A 169 7.86 -4.30 -49.80
C TYR A 169 9.39 -4.31 -49.77
N ALA A 170 10.00 -5.49 -49.79
CA ALA A 170 11.40 -5.64 -50.23
C ALA A 170 11.72 -7.05 -50.76
N ALA A 171 10.79 -7.67 -51.50
CA ALA A 171 11.08 -8.89 -52.27
C ALA A 171 10.79 -8.66 -53.75
N ARG A 172 11.50 -7.72 -54.37
CA ARG A 172 11.70 -7.70 -55.83
C ARG A 172 12.97 -6.94 -56.18
N GLY A 173 14.02 -7.71 -56.46
CA GLY A 173 15.04 -7.43 -57.46
C GLY A 173 15.91 -6.20 -57.24
N CYS A 174 17.15 -6.42 -56.79
CA CYS A 174 18.29 -6.35 -57.71
C CYS A 174 19.56 -6.86 -57.03
N ALA A 175 20.29 -7.66 -57.80
CA ALA A 175 21.58 -8.22 -57.47
C ALA A 175 22.65 -7.13 -57.29
N GLY A 176 23.58 -7.36 -56.37
CA GLY A 176 24.74 -6.49 -56.15
C GLY A 176 25.51 -6.85 -54.89
N THR A 177 26.44 -7.79 -55.02
CA THR A 177 27.39 -8.30 -54.02
C THR A 177 28.43 -7.23 -53.57
N PRO A 178 29.31 -7.51 -52.59
CA PRO A 178 29.44 -6.75 -51.34
C PRO A 178 30.72 -5.92 -51.24
N LEU A 179 30.81 -5.01 -50.25
CA LEU A 179 32.07 -4.40 -49.85
C LEU A 179 32.34 -4.51 -48.35
N ARG A 180 33.52 -5.09 -48.08
CA ARG A 180 34.26 -5.22 -46.82
C ARG A 180 34.58 -3.87 -46.17
N SER A 181 34.53 -3.82 -44.83
CA SER A 181 35.67 -3.56 -43.91
C SER A 181 35.11 -3.37 -42.49
N TRP A 182 35.43 -4.25 -41.54
CA TRP A 182 36.49 -4.10 -40.53
C TRP A 182 36.47 -2.77 -39.77
N VAL A 183 35.82 -2.76 -38.61
CA VAL A 183 36.33 -2.07 -37.42
C VAL A 183 36.28 -3.03 -36.24
N THR A 184 37.45 -3.17 -35.63
CA THR A 184 37.81 -4.04 -34.53
C THR A 184 37.33 -3.52 -33.17
N ALA A 185 37.10 -4.50 -32.30
CA ALA A 185 37.06 -4.48 -30.84
C ALA A 185 37.53 -3.21 -30.11
N SER A 186 36.74 -2.82 -29.10
CA SER A 186 37.26 -2.35 -27.82
C SER A 186 36.53 -3.05 -26.69
N THR A 187 37.13 -4.15 -26.24
CA THR A 187 37.09 -4.63 -24.86
C THR A 187 37.66 -3.55 -23.94
N ILE A 188 36.84 -3.03 -23.03
CA ILE A 188 37.29 -2.35 -21.80
C ILE A 188 36.67 -3.19 -20.67
N SER A 189 37.43 -4.17 -20.18
CA SER A 189 38.29 -4.07 -18.99
C SER A 189 37.47 -4.25 -17.70
N ALA A 190 37.41 -5.50 -17.27
CA ALA A 190 37.14 -5.87 -15.90
C ALA A 190 38.29 -5.35 -15.01
N SER A 191 37.93 -4.81 -13.84
CA SER A 191 38.58 -4.98 -12.53
C SER A 191 38.63 -3.68 -11.73
N ARG A 192 38.41 -3.85 -10.40
CA ARG A 192 38.39 -2.89 -9.27
C ARG A 192 36.96 -2.50 -8.90
N SER A 193 36.42 -2.87 -7.73
CA SER A 193 37.02 -3.11 -6.41
C SER A 193 36.06 -3.97 -5.57
N SER A 194 36.39 -5.21 -5.22
CA SER A 194 36.94 -5.60 -3.90
C SER A 194 36.20 -4.97 -2.71
N LEU A 195 35.18 -5.67 -2.21
CA LEU A 195 34.65 -5.47 -0.86
C LEU A 195 35.70 -5.93 0.17
N PRO A 196 35.98 -5.15 1.21
CA PRO A 196 36.84 -5.61 2.30
C PRO A 196 36.13 -6.69 3.14
N PRO A 197 36.87 -7.65 3.72
CA PRO A 197 36.31 -8.60 4.67
C PRO A 197 35.88 -7.88 5.96
N ILE A 198 34.69 -8.22 6.45
CA ILE A 198 34.24 -7.83 7.78
C ILE A 198 35.13 -8.58 8.78
N LEU A 199 35.96 -7.83 9.49
CA LEU A 199 36.65 -8.28 10.68
C LEU A 199 35.59 -8.52 11.77
N SER A 200 35.51 -9.76 12.21
CA SER A 200 34.93 -10.14 13.49
C SER A 200 35.99 -9.91 14.56
N ASP A 201 35.73 -8.98 15.49
CA ASP A 201 36.31 -8.95 16.84
C ASP A 201 35.10 -9.16 17.77
N GLU A 202 34.90 -10.34 18.35
CA GLU A 202 35.47 -10.82 19.63
C GLU A 202 35.32 -9.81 20.79
N ASP A 203 34.37 -10.16 21.67
CA ASP A 203 34.43 -10.16 23.14
C ASP A 203 35.09 -9.01 23.90
N SER A 204 34.30 -8.39 24.78
CA SER A 204 34.71 -8.16 26.16
C SER A 204 33.51 -7.90 27.08
N ASP A 205 33.26 -8.93 27.90
CA ASP A 205 32.84 -8.94 29.31
C ASP A 205 32.60 -7.61 30.04
N LEU A 206 31.59 -7.61 30.93
CA LEU A 206 31.79 -7.41 32.37
C LEU A 206 30.51 -7.71 33.15
N SER A 207 30.46 -8.91 33.73
CA SER A 207 29.58 -9.26 34.85
C SER A 207 30.45 -9.46 36.10
N VAL A 208 30.41 -8.50 37.03
CA VAL A 208 30.56 -8.66 38.49
C VAL A 208 29.71 -7.60 39.17
#